data_AF-A0A0T6BB81-F1
#
_entry.id   AF-A0A0T6BB81-F1
#
_cell.length_a   1.000
_cell.length_b   1.000
_cell.length_c   1.000
_cell.angle_alpha   90.00
_cell.angle_beta   90.00
_cell.angle_gamma   90.00
#
_symmetry.space_group_name_H-M   'P 1'
#
loop_
_entity.id
_entity.type
_entity.pdbx_description
1 polymer ?
#
loop_
_entity_poly.entity_id
_entity_poly.type
_entity_poly.pdbx_seq_one_letter_code
_entity_poly.pdbx_strand_id
1 'polypeptide(L)'
;VCERCELRKNPVNDLFWSEMSLQLPLFPSHFDPSGRLVLRCVAQVAGLYLQEAERRLDRGQTKDPIPARVTFPNRATTTCHQTLSAVLLPCVLARLMLTHR
;
A
#
# COMPACT_ATOMS: atom_id res chain seq x y z
N VAL A 1 -10.27 -26.38 -6.45
CA VAL A 1 -11.12 -25.73 -7.48
C VAL A 1 -11.88 -24.62 -6.77
N CYS A 2 -11.99 -23.43 -7.36
CA CYS A 2 -12.64 -22.28 -6.72
C CYS A 2 -14.10 -22.63 -6.36
N GLU A 3 -14.46 -22.51 -5.09
CA GLU A 3 -15.81 -22.87 -4.62
C GLU A 3 -16.82 -21.74 -4.84
N ARG A 4 -16.36 -20.48 -4.88
CA ARG A 4 -17.16 -19.29 -5.20
C ARG A 4 -16.33 -18.29 -5.99
N CYS A 5 -16.36 -18.41 -7.32
CA CYS A 5 -15.76 -17.45 -8.22
C CYS A 5 -16.86 -16.62 -8.87
N GLU A 6 -16.97 -15.35 -8.47
CA GLU A 6 -17.88 -14.42 -9.11
C GLU A 6 -17.12 -13.68 -10.21
N LEU A 7 -17.55 -13.89 -11.46
CA LEU A 7 -17.03 -13.17 -12.62
C LEU A 7 -17.87 -11.92 -12.84
N ARG A 8 -17.26 -10.75 -12.70
CA ARG A 8 -17.87 -9.47 -13.04
C ARG A 8 -17.36 -9.04 -14.41
N LYS A 9 -18.26 -8.75 -15.33
CA LYS A 9 -17.95 -8.13 -16.62
C LYS A 9 -18.36 -6.69 -16.57
N ASN A 10 -17.43 -5.81 -16.92
CA ASN A 10 -17.61 -4.37 -16.87
C ASN A 10 -17.44 -3.82 -18.28
N PRO A 11 -18.47 -3.14 -18.84
CA PRO A 11 -18.38 -2.54 -20.15
C PRO A 11 -17.41 -1.35 -20.13
N VAL A 12 -16.59 -1.23 -21.16
CA VAL A 12 -15.73 -0.06 -21.43
C VAL A 12 -15.82 0.23 -22.92
N ASN A 13 -16.57 1.27 -23.28
CA ASN A 13 -16.94 1.58 -24.66
C ASN A 13 -17.57 0.34 -25.35
N ASP A 14 -17.04 -0.08 -26.49
CA ASP A 14 -17.45 -1.27 -27.23
C ASP A 14 -16.73 -2.57 -26.78
N LEU A 15 -15.95 -2.49 -25.69
CA LEU A 15 -15.20 -3.60 -25.12
C LEU A 15 -15.68 -3.96 -23.72
N PHE A 16 -15.15 -5.05 -23.18
CA PHE A 16 -15.40 -5.49 -21.82
C PHE A 16 -14.08 -5.81 -21.13
N TRP A 17 -13.94 -5.39 -19.87
CA TRP A 17 -12.98 -6.01 -18.97
C TRP A 17 -13.71 -6.88 -17.97
N SER A 18 -13.06 -7.96 -17.54
CA SER A 18 -13.62 -8.86 -16.54
C SER A 18 -12.71 -8.95 -15.34
N GLU A 19 -13.32 -9.05 -14.17
CA GLU A 19 -12.65 -9.29 -12.90
C GLU A 19 -13.25 -10.53 -12.26
N MET A 20 -12.40 -11.31 -11.61
CA MET A 20 -12.80 -12.48 -10.86
C MET A 20 -12.15 -12.46 -9.48
N SER A 21 -12.98 -12.54 -8.44
CA SER A 21 -12.52 -12.68 -7.07
C SER A 21 -12.41 -14.16 -6.70
N LEU A 22 -11.26 -14.53 -6.13
CA LEU A 22 -10.96 -15.90 -5.70
C LEU A 22 -10.84 -15.93 -4.16
N GLN A 23 -11.70 -16.72 -3.52
CA GLN A 23 -11.54 -17.12 -2.12
C GLN A 23 -11.28 -18.63 -2.07
N LEU A 24 -10.19 -19.03 -1.40
CA LEU A 24 -9.78 -20.42 -1.32
C LEU A 24 -9.25 -20.73 0.10
N PRO A 25 -9.73 -21.80 0.76
CA PRO A 25 -9.10 -22.29 1.98
C PRO A 25 -7.69 -22.82 1.67
N LEU A 26 -6.70 -22.37 2.43
CA LEU A 26 -5.31 -22.77 2.25
C LEU A 26 -4.91 -23.81 3.31
N PHE A 27 -4.30 -24.91 2.85
CA PHE A 27 -3.74 -25.95 3.70
C PHE A 27 -2.21 -25.95 3.56
N PRO A 28 -1.46 -26.52 4.52
CA PRO A 28 0.00 -26.57 4.46
C PRO A 28 0.55 -27.21 3.17
N SER A 29 -0.16 -28.17 2.58
CA SER A 29 0.20 -28.81 1.31
C SER A 29 0.17 -27.89 0.09
N HIS A 30 -0.48 -26.72 0.17
CA HIS A 30 -0.52 -25.75 -0.93
C HIS A 30 0.71 -24.86 -0.99
N PHE A 31 1.53 -24.85 0.07
CA PHE A 31 2.74 -24.06 0.12
C PHE A 31 3.93 -24.89 -0.34
N ASP A 32 4.89 -24.23 -1.00
CA ASP A 32 6.16 -24.86 -1.31
C ASP A 32 6.97 -25.15 -0.01
N PRO A 33 8.07 -25.93 -0.06
CA PRO A 33 8.89 -26.20 1.12
C PRO A 33 9.45 -24.96 1.82
N SER A 34 9.52 -23.81 1.12
CA SER A 34 9.89 -22.51 1.69
C SER A 34 8.71 -21.72 2.27
N GLY A 35 7.50 -22.30 2.27
CA GLY A 35 6.29 -21.70 2.80
C GLY A 35 5.65 -20.66 1.88
N ARG A 36 5.98 -20.62 0.60
CA ARG A 36 5.43 -19.65 -0.37
C ARG A 36 4.19 -20.21 -1.06
N LEU A 37 3.20 -19.35 -1.27
CA LEU A 37 2.07 -19.66 -2.12
C LEU A 37 2.33 -19.10 -3.52
N VAL A 38 2.21 -19.94 -4.55
CA VAL A 38 2.35 -19.51 -5.94
C VAL A 38 0.99 -19.55 -6.61
N LEU A 39 0.50 -18.39 -7.03
CA LEU A 39 -0.72 -18.25 -7.81
C LEU A 39 -0.35 -18.17 -9.30
N ARG A 40 -0.93 -19.04 -10.11
CA ARG A 40 -0.82 -19.02 -11.57
C ARG A 40 -2.17 -18.66 -12.17
N CYS A 41 -2.20 -17.57 -12.93
CA CYS A 41 -3.35 -17.15 -13.72
C CYS A 41 -3.12 -17.57 -15.17
N VAL A 42 -4.08 -18.29 -15.75
CA VAL A 42 -4.02 -18.74 -17.14
C VAL A 42 -5.23 -18.16 -17.88
N ALA A 43 -4.96 -17.31 -18.86
CA ALA A 43 -5.94 -16.81 -19.80
C ALA A 43 -5.88 -17.64 -21.07
N GLN A 44 -6.93 -18.41 -21.35
CA GLN A 44 -7.03 -19.26 -22.53
C GLN A 44 -8.31 -18.94 -23.32
N VAL A 45 -8.18 -18.63 -24.61
CA VAL A 45 -9.32 -18.39 -25.50
C VAL A 45 -9.24 -19.32 -26.71
N ALA A 46 -10.13 -20.31 -26.75
CA ALA A 46 -10.36 -21.22 -27.89
C ALA A 46 -9.08 -21.80 -28.55
N GLY A 47 -8.00 -21.97 -27.79
CA GLY A 47 -6.70 -22.42 -28.31
C GLY A 47 -5.92 -21.40 -29.16
N LEU A 48 -6.49 -20.23 -29.42
CA LEU A 48 -5.89 -19.15 -30.21
C LEU A 48 -5.05 -18.20 -29.37
N TYR A 49 -5.34 -18.15 -28.07
CA TYR A 49 -4.67 -17.27 -27.13
C TYR A 49 -4.41 -18.04 -25.84
N LEU A 50 -3.16 -18.02 -25.40
CA LEU A 50 -2.71 -18.54 -24.12
C LEU A 50 -1.76 -17.52 -23.52
N GLN A 51 -2.12 -16.97 -22.37
CA GLN A 51 -1.22 -16.14 -21.59
C GLN A 51 -1.21 -16.64 -20.15
N GLU A 52 -0.01 -16.78 -19.60
CA GLU A 52 0.19 -17.19 -18.22
C GLU A 52 0.87 -16.08 -17.43
N ALA A 53 0.43 -15.89 -16.19
CA ALA A 53 1.04 -14.98 -15.24
C ALA A 53 1.18 -15.67 -13.89
N GLU A 54 2.37 -15.60 -13.30
CA GLU A 54 2.63 -16.14 -11.97
C GLU A 54 2.86 -15.04 -10.95
N ARG A 55 2.28 -15.22 -9.75
CA ARG A 55 2.50 -14.37 -8.59
C ARG A 55 2.85 -15.20 -7.38
N ARG A 56 4.01 -14.89 -6.81
CA ARG A 56 4.51 -15.49 -5.58
C ARG A 56 4.02 -14.62 -4.43
N LEU A 57 3.26 -15.23 -3.53
CA LEU A 57 2.87 -14.64 -2.27
C LEU A 57 3.78 -15.24 -1.21
N ASP A 58 4.81 -14.48 -0.86
CA ASP A 58 5.72 -14.88 0.19
C ASP A 58 4.98 -14.83 1.53
N ARG A 59 5.26 -15.82 2.39
CA ARG A 59 4.80 -15.84 3.78
C ARG A 59 5.59 -14.78 4.55
N GLY A 60 5.22 -13.53 4.33
CA GLY A 60 5.97 -12.41 4.83
C GLY A 60 6.14 -11.31 3.80
N GLN A 61 5.05 -10.56 3.57
CA GLN A 61 5.15 -9.11 3.77
C GLN A 61 5.40 -8.87 5.27
N THR A 62 6.46 -9.46 5.83
CA THR A 62 7.14 -8.97 7.00
C THR A 62 7.85 -7.74 6.47
N LYS A 63 7.08 -6.67 6.25
CA LYS A 63 7.58 -5.33 6.42
C LYS A 63 8.38 -5.44 7.71
N ASP A 64 9.71 -5.38 7.64
CA ASP A 64 10.56 -5.49 8.82
C ASP A 64 9.87 -4.73 9.93
N PRO A 65 9.57 -5.38 11.07
CA PRO A 65 8.79 -4.74 12.11
C PRO A 65 9.46 -3.40 12.37
N ILE A 66 8.72 -2.30 12.18
CA ILE A 66 9.27 -0.96 12.38
C ILE A 66 9.91 -1.01 13.77
N PRO A 67 11.24 -0.84 13.88
CA PRO A 67 11.89 -1.01 15.16
C PRO A 67 11.22 -0.08 16.16
N ALA A 68 10.90 -0.62 17.36
CA ALA A 68 10.30 0.18 18.42
C ALA A 68 11.10 1.48 18.56
N ARG A 69 10.43 2.64 18.53
CA ARG A 69 11.10 3.94 18.58
C ARG A 69 11.98 3.96 19.83
N VAL A 70 13.29 3.85 19.63
CA VAL A 70 14.27 3.93 20.71
C VAL A 70 14.42 5.39 21.11
N THR A 71 13.40 5.96 21.75
CA THR A 71 13.59 7.20 22.51
C THR A 71 14.38 6.83 23.75
N PHE A 72 15.71 6.81 23.63
CA PHE A 72 16.55 7.12 24.78
C PHE A 72 16.03 8.42 25.39
N PRO A 73 15.94 8.53 26.73
CA PRO A 73 15.59 9.81 27.35
C PRO A 73 16.72 10.80 27.03
N ASN A 74 16.51 11.61 25.99
CA ASN A 74 17.37 12.74 25.73
C ASN A 74 17.11 13.75 26.85
N ARG A 75 18.06 13.87 27.80
CA ARG A 75 18.09 14.94 28.79
C ARG A 75 18.53 16.26 28.13
N ALA A 76 17.96 16.59 26.98
CA ALA A 76 18.02 17.93 26.44
C ALA A 76 16.96 18.74 27.19
N THR A 77 17.41 19.38 28.25
CA THR A 77 16.67 20.32 29.09
C THR A 77 15.76 21.23 28.25
N THR A 78 14.52 21.31 28.69
CA THR A 78 13.41 22.06 28.12
C THR A 78 13.74 23.56 28.00
N THR A 79 14.25 24.01 26.86
CA THR A 79 14.33 25.46 26.55
C THR A 79 14.09 25.76 25.06
N CYS A 80 12.99 25.25 24.49
CA CYS A 80 12.64 25.51 23.08
C CYS A 80 11.20 26.02 22.86
N HIS A 81 10.64 26.77 23.82
CA HIS A 81 9.31 27.39 23.67
C HIS A 81 9.28 28.93 23.62
N GLN A 82 10.43 29.62 23.54
CA GLN A 82 10.44 31.09 23.62
C GLN A 82 11.02 31.85 22.42
N THR A 83 11.55 31.19 21.39
CA THR A 83 12.20 31.92 20.26
C THR A 83 11.38 31.98 18.97
N LEU A 84 10.31 31.19 18.81
CA LEU A 84 9.46 31.26 17.61
C LEU A 84 8.48 32.45 17.62
N SER A 85 8.13 33.00 18.79
CA SER A 85 7.22 34.16 18.88
C SER A 85 7.92 35.49 18.57
N ALA A 86 9.23 35.61 18.82
CA ALA A 86 9.96 36.86 18.65
C ALA A 86 10.24 37.22 17.17
N VAL A 87 10.25 36.24 16.26
CA VAL A 87 10.54 36.46 14.84
C VAL A 87 9.28 36.55 13.98
N LEU A 88 8.22 35.82 14.34
CA LEU A 88 6.99 35.78 13.53
C LEU A 88 6.13 37.05 13.70
N LEU A 89 6.15 37.69 14.89
CA LEU A 89 5.36 38.89 15.16
C LEU A 89 5.79 40.12 14.30
N PRO A 90 7.09 40.48 14.20
CA PRO A 90 7.50 41.63 13.39
C PRO A 90 7.30 41.40 11.89
N CYS A 91 7.41 40.17 11.38
CA CYS A 91 7.19 39.86 9.97
C CYS A 91 5.72 40.01 9.54
N VAL A 92 4.77 39.65 10.41
CA VAL A 92 3.33 39.78 10.12
C VAL A 92 2.91 41.25 10.17
N LEU A 93 3.41 42.01 11.15
CA LEU A 93 3.14 43.46 11.25
C LEU A 93 3.75 44.25 10.09
N ALA A 94 4.97 43.91 9.63
CA ALA A 94 5.57 44.55 8.47
C ALA A 94 4.76 44.33 7.18
N ARG A 95 4.17 43.13 7.01
CA ARG A 95 3.29 42.86 5.86
C ARG A 95 1.97 43.63 5.96
N LEU A 96 1.37 43.73 7.14
CA LEU A 96 0.11 44.45 7.33
C LEU A 96 0.25 45.96 7.06
N MET A 97 1.38 46.55 7.44
CA MET A 97 1.69 47.97 7.21
C MET A 97 1.96 48.31 5.74
N LEU A 98 2.47 47.35 4.93
CA LEU A 98 2.63 47.55 3.49
C LEU A 98 1.33 47.39 2.70
N THR A 99 0.34 46.68 3.23
CA THR A 99 -0.96 46.48 2.55
C THR A 99 -1.99 47.57 2.81
N HIS A 100 -1.70 48.54 3.69
CA HIS A 100 -2.65 49.61 4.06
C HIS A 100 -2.08 51.02 3.81
N ARG A 101 -1.17 51.15 2.82
CA ARG A 101 -0.68 52.41 2.26
C ARG A 101 -1.04 52.52 0.78
#